data_AF-A0AAV9ECQ8-F1
#
_entry.id   AF-A0AAV9ECQ8-F1
#
_cell.length_a   1.000
_cell.length_b   1.000
_cell.length_c   1.000
_cell.angle_alpha   90.00
_cell.angle_beta   90.00
_cell.angle_gamma   90.00
#
_symmetry.space_group_name_H-M   'P 1'
#
loop_
_entity.id
_entity.type
_entity.pdbx_description
1 polymer ?
#
loop_
_entity_poly.entity_id
_entity_poly.type
_entity_poly.pdbx_seq_one_letter_code
_entity_poly.pdbx_strand_id
1 'polypeptide(L)'
;MEEKSLCQWSVIRSVLAILQWWGFNVTVIIMNKWIFQLDVGTFGTFDTVEDYSINMLGPDGFERAAEGGGSGGGPFGGAGFGGFEDIFGGFGGFGGDFFRNVFNQGGIGGENVKVSLEVSFMEAVQGCTKNLAFQTSMICQACGGSGVPPGTKPETCKTCKGSGTWFSQRGVFRVESTCPKCGGTGKFTTIFCKSCKGERVVRGTKTVKLDVMPGVDDGDTIRLMRKGGADPDGNQLGDLFVTIKVRKDPVFRREGSDIHVDAVLNITQALLGGTVQVPTLTGEVVLKVREGTQPGQKVVLKGKGIKPRNSHDYGNQYVHFNVVIPTNLTQRQRMLIEEFAKEEQSEDEKGAAASG
;
A
#
# COMPACT_ATOMS: atom_id res chain seq x y z
N MET A 1 6.96 -72.80 10.73
CA MET A 1 6.27 -71.80 9.87
C MET A 1 6.45 -70.40 10.46
N GLU A 2 7.64 -70.08 10.98
CA GLU A 2 7.85 -69.00 11.96
C GLU A 2 9.04 -68.08 11.61
N GLU A 3 9.82 -68.40 10.57
CA GLU A 3 10.94 -67.57 10.11
C GLU A 3 10.53 -66.48 9.09
N LYS A 4 9.39 -66.63 8.41
CA LYS A 4 8.97 -65.65 7.37
C LYS A 4 8.41 -64.35 7.95
N SER A 5 7.93 -64.34 9.20
CA SER A 5 7.37 -63.14 9.85
C SER A 5 8.46 -62.19 10.36
N LEU A 6 9.60 -62.70 10.81
CA LEU A 6 10.70 -61.89 11.35
C LEU A 6 11.39 -61.02 10.27
N CYS A 7 11.47 -61.52 9.05
CA CYS A 7 12.09 -60.79 7.93
C CYS A 7 11.24 -59.56 7.53
N GLN A 8 9.91 -59.69 7.58
CA GLN A 8 8.98 -58.61 7.24
C GLN A 8 8.99 -57.47 8.27
N TRP A 9 9.21 -57.80 9.55
CA TRP A 9 9.32 -56.81 10.63
C TRP A 9 10.64 -56.02 10.64
N SER A 10 11.75 -56.62 10.16
CA SER A 10 13.05 -55.95 10.07
C SER A 10 13.06 -54.84 9.00
N VAL A 11 12.40 -55.08 7.87
CA VAL A 11 12.26 -54.10 6.78
C VAL A 11 11.38 -52.93 7.21
N ILE A 12 10.27 -53.19 7.90
CA ILE A 12 9.34 -52.16 8.39
C ILE A 12 10.03 -51.24 9.42
N ARG A 13 10.84 -51.80 10.33
CA ARG A 13 11.62 -51.00 11.30
C ARG A 13 12.66 -50.10 10.61
N SER A 14 13.29 -50.59 9.55
CA SER A 14 14.29 -49.82 8.80
C SER A 14 13.65 -48.64 8.06
N VAL A 15 12.47 -48.85 7.46
CA VAL A 15 11.71 -47.79 6.77
C VAL A 15 11.15 -46.75 7.74
N LEU A 16 10.65 -47.17 8.90
CA LEU A 16 10.19 -46.25 9.97
C LEU A 16 11.33 -45.38 10.52
N ALA A 17 12.52 -45.96 10.71
CA ALA A 17 13.68 -45.22 11.18
C ALA A 17 14.13 -44.14 10.18
N ILE A 18 14.05 -44.41 8.87
CA ILE A 18 14.38 -43.44 7.81
C ILE A 18 13.35 -42.30 7.77
N LEU A 19 12.06 -42.61 7.90
CA LEU A 19 10.98 -41.61 7.91
C LEU A 19 11.04 -40.70 9.14
N GLN A 20 11.44 -41.25 10.29
CA GLN A 20 11.61 -40.48 11.52
C GLN A 20 12.84 -39.57 11.49
N TRP A 21 13.89 -39.93 10.74
CA TRP A 21 15.05 -39.07 10.48
C TRP A 21 14.71 -37.87 9.59
N TRP A 22 13.66 -37.98 8.77
CA TRP A 22 13.11 -36.90 7.92
C TRP A 22 11.99 -36.10 8.60
N GLY A 23 11.72 -36.34 9.89
CA GLY A 23 10.75 -35.56 10.67
C GLY A 23 9.28 -35.95 10.47
N PHE A 24 8.99 -37.09 9.84
CA PHE A 24 7.63 -37.60 9.69
C PHE A 24 7.17 -38.36 10.94
N ASN A 25 5.94 -38.11 11.40
CA ASN A 25 5.31 -38.79 12.53
C ASN A 25 4.41 -39.92 11.98
N VAL A 26 4.81 -41.18 12.16
CA VAL A 26 4.10 -42.34 11.59
C VAL A 26 3.50 -43.18 12.72
N THR A 27 2.17 -43.35 12.71
CA THR A 27 1.46 -44.19 13.69
C THR A 27 1.06 -45.51 13.03
N VAL A 28 1.50 -46.65 13.57
CA VAL A 28 1.17 -47.98 13.04
C VAL A 28 -0.02 -48.55 13.82
N ILE A 29 -1.17 -48.72 13.16
CA ILE A 29 -2.35 -49.37 13.73
C ILE A 29 -2.42 -50.81 13.20
N ILE A 30 -2.40 -51.80 14.10
CA ILE A 30 -2.51 -53.22 13.74
C ILE A 30 -3.96 -53.66 13.98
N MET A 31 -4.71 -53.92 12.91
CA MET A 31 -6.02 -54.59 12.98
C MET A 31 -6.00 -55.89 12.17
N ASN A 32 -6.64 -56.92 12.74
CA ASN A 32 -6.64 -58.28 12.22
C ASN A 32 -7.21 -58.39 10.79
N LYS A 33 -6.46 -59.10 9.94
CA LYS A 33 -6.71 -59.50 8.54
C LYS A 33 -6.67 -58.35 7.50
N TRP A 34 -5.52 -58.32 6.83
CA TRP A 34 -5.24 -57.84 5.46
C TRP A 34 -6.03 -56.61 4.98
N ILE A 35 -5.51 -55.42 5.29
CA ILE A 35 -5.41 -54.21 4.43
C ILE A 35 -4.47 -53.25 5.18
N PHE A 36 -3.40 -52.78 4.52
CA PHE A 36 -2.52 -51.73 5.04
C PHE A 36 -2.97 -50.39 4.43
N GLN A 37 -3.42 -49.46 5.27
CA GLN A 37 -3.71 -48.09 4.85
C GLN A 37 -2.61 -47.17 5.38
N LEU A 38 -1.92 -46.50 4.46
CA LEU A 38 -0.84 -45.55 4.70
C LEU A 38 -1.43 -44.14 4.62
N ASP A 39 -1.75 -43.53 5.76
CA ASP A 39 -2.09 -42.12 5.81
C ASP A 39 -0.80 -41.31 5.95
N VAL A 40 -0.29 -40.83 4.81
CA VAL A 40 0.80 -39.85 4.76
C VAL A 40 0.17 -38.47 4.87
N GLY A 41 0.23 -37.86 6.06
CA GLY A 41 -0.11 -36.45 6.25
C GLY A 41 0.87 -35.58 5.47
N THR A 42 0.46 -35.08 4.32
CA THR A 42 1.23 -34.15 3.48
C THR A 42 1.25 -32.76 4.10
N PHE A 43 2.45 -32.30 4.46
CA PHE A 43 2.77 -30.89 4.56
C PHE A 43 3.02 -30.37 3.13
N GLY A 44 2.27 -29.35 2.73
CA GLY A 44 2.38 -28.71 1.42
C GLY A 44 1.22 -29.07 0.50
N THR A 45 0.07 -28.43 0.69
CA THR A 45 -0.97 -28.40 -0.34
C THR A 45 -0.43 -27.60 -1.53
N PHE A 46 -0.09 -28.30 -2.61
CA PHE A 46 -0.31 -27.71 -3.93
C PHE A 46 -1.82 -27.52 -4.02
N ASP A 47 -2.31 -26.30 -3.84
CA ASP A 47 -3.71 -25.96 -4.08
C ASP A 47 -3.98 -26.17 -5.57
N THR A 48 -4.41 -27.38 -5.96
CA THR A 48 -5.10 -27.59 -7.22
C THR A 48 -6.47 -26.93 -7.08
N VAL A 49 -6.57 -25.68 -7.53
CA VAL A 49 -7.84 -24.94 -7.54
C VAL A 49 -8.71 -25.57 -8.63
N GLU A 50 -9.64 -26.44 -8.25
CA GLU A 50 -10.66 -26.99 -9.16
C GLU A 50 -11.80 -25.98 -9.42
N ASP A 51 -11.95 -24.95 -8.57
CA ASP A 51 -12.97 -23.92 -8.67
C ASP A 51 -12.47 -22.64 -9.36
N TYR A 52 -12.21 -22.71 -10.67
CA TYR A 52 -12.03 -21.51 -11.51
C TYR A 52 -13.23 -21.34 -12.44
N SER A 53 -13.89 -20.18 -12.38
CA SER A 53 -14.94 -19.82 -13.34
C SER A 53 -14.28 -19.27 -14.60
N ILE A 54 -14.38 -19.99 -15.72
CA ILE A 54 -14.08 -19.44 -17.04
C ILE A 54 -15.26 -18.56 -17.44
N ASN A 55 -15.15 -17.27 -17.18
CA ASN A 55 -16.05 -16.30 -17.78
C ASN A 55 -15.52 -15.99 -19.19
N MET A 56 -16.14 -16.55 -20.22
CA MET A 56 -15.97 -16.08 -21.59
C MET A 56 -16.62 -14.70 -21.71
N LEU A 57 -15.87 -13.66 -21.36
CA LEU A 57 -16.25 -12.28 -21.64
C LEU A 57 -15.70 -11.95 -23.03
N GLY A 58 -16.57 -12.06 -24.04
CA GLY A 58 -16.33 -11.49 -25.37
C GLY A 58 -16.31 -9.95 -25.32
N PRO A 59 -15.82 -9.28 -26.37
CA PRO A 59 -15.66 -7.82 -26.40
C PRO A 59 -16.95 -7.00 -26.58
N ASP A 60 -18.14 -7.57 -26.38
CA ASP A 60 -19.41 -6.88 -26.64
C ASP A 60 -20.19 -6.67 -25.34
N GLY A 61 -19.94 -5.55 -24.68
CA GLY A 61 -20.60 -5.20 -23.42
C GLY A 61 -20.42 -3.73 -23.04
N PHE A 62 -20.40 -2.83 -24.02
CA PHE A 62 -20.32 -1.40 -23.80
C PHE A 62 -21.41 -0.70 -24.63
N GLU A 63 -22.67 -0.74 -24.18
CA GLU A 63 -23.72 0.23 -24.54
C GLU A 63 -25.04 -0.12 -23.83
N ARG A 64 -25.28 0.50 -22.66
CA ARG A 64 -26.61 0.95 -22.20
C ARG A 64 -26.53 1.49 -20.77
N ALA A 65 -26.15 2.77 -20.65
CA ALA A 65 -26.51 3.59 -19.49
C ALA A 65 -26.44 5.08 -19.87
N ALA A 66 -27.01 5.43 -21.01
CA ALA A 66 -27.21 6.81 -21.43
C ALA A 66 -28.51 6.86 -22.23
N GLU A 67 -29.65 6.94 -21.53
CA GLU A 67 -30.91 7.49 -22.03
C GLU A 67 -32.01 7.30 -20.96
N GLY A 68 -32.52 8.41 -20.43
CA GLY A 68 -33.59 8.42 -19.44
C GLY A 68 -33.81 9.81 -18.87
N GLY A 69 -34.31 10.73 -19.70
CA GLY A 69 -34.75 12.06 -19.26
C GLY A 69 -36.09 12.03 -18.52
N GLY A 70 -36.41 13.12 -17.80
CA GLY A 70 -37.75 13.35 -17.27
C GLY A 70 -37.84 14.32 -16.10
N SER A 71 -38.35 15.52 -16.38
CA SER A 71 -38.79 16.63 -15.52
C SER A 71 -39.35 16.34 -14.13
N GLY A 72 -39.19 17.32 -13.22
CA GLY A 72 -40.10 17.54 -12.11
C GLY A 72 -39.73 18.77 -11.27
N GLY A 73 -40.44 19.89 -11.47
CA GLY A 73 -40.32 21.10 -10.65
C GLY A 73 -41.27 21.10 -9.44
N GLY A 74 -40.75 21.60 -8.30
CA GLY A 74 -41.46 22.07 -7.09
C GLY A 74 -42.19 21.00 -6.27
N PRO A 75 -42.48 21.16 -4.94
CA PRO A 75 -42.61 22.42 -4.19
C PRO A 75 -42.15 22.34 -2.70
N PHE A 76 -41.07 23.00 -2.30
CA PHE A 76 -40.82 23.26 -0.86
C PHE A 76 -40.23 24.65 -0.66
N GLY A 77 -41.13 25.60 -0.44
CA GLY A 77 -40.80 26.94 0.04
C GLY A 77 -40.58 26.95 1.55
N GLY A 78 -39.61 27.77 1.97
CA GLY A 78 -39.73 28.67 3.11
C GLY A 78 -39.74 28.09 4.53
N ALA A 79 -38.57 28.15 5.20
CA ALA A 79 -38.34 28.53 6.61
C ALA A 79 -36.87 28.20 6.91
N GLY A 80 -35.96 29.16 7.10
CA GLY A 80 -35.91 29.97 8.31
C GLY A 80 -34.88 29.39 9.28
N PHE A 81 -33.60 29.77 9.14
CA PHE A 81 -32.59 29.71 10.20
C PHE A 81 -31.49 30.74 9.93
N GLY A 82 -31.87 32.01 10.06
CA GLY A 82 -30.91 33.10 10.31
C GLY A 82 -30.42 32.99 11.75
N GLY A 83 -29.10 33.01 11.94
CA GLY A 83 -28.51 32.85 13.27
C GLY A 83 -26.98 32.88 13.31
N PHE A 84 -26.32 33.50 12.32
CA PHE A 84 -24.87 33.73 12.34
C PHE A 84 -24.45 35.11 11.82
N GLU A 85 -25.40 36.03 11.67
CA GLU A 85 -25.15 37.38 11.11
C GLU A 85 -25.11 38.49 12.17
N ASP A 86 -25.41 38.20 13.45
CA ASP A 86 -25.51 39.23 14.52
C ASP A 86 -24.34 39.25 15.51
N ILE A 87 -23.29 38.44 15.31
CA ILE A 87 -22.00 38.58 16.05
C ILE A 87 -20.95 39.37 15.25
N PHE A 88 -21.25 39.69 13.99
CA PHE A 88 -20.37 40.43 13.07
C PHE A 88 -20.87 41.84 12.71
N GLY A 89 -21.93 42.33 13.36
CA GLY A 89 -22.57 43.61 13.03
C GLY A 89 -22.19 44.83 13.88
N GLY A 90 -21.38 44.66 14.95
CA GLY A 90 -21.24 45.68 16.00
C GLY A 90 -19.89 46.39 16.16
N PHE A 91 -18.83 46.01 15.44
CA PHE A 91 -17.50 46.61 15.61
C PHE A 91 -16.94 47.12 14.30
N GLY A 92 -17.28 48.38 13.99
CA GLY A 92 -16.89 49.07 12.77
C GLY A 92 -15.37 49.14 12.55
N GLY A 93 -14.95 48.73 11.35
CA GLY A 93 -14.08 49.57 10.51
C GLY A 93 -12.57 49.41 10.59
N PHE A 94 -11.97 48.68 11.53
CA PHE A 94 -10.50 48.60 11.64
C PHE A 94 -9.88 47.24 12.01
N GLY A 95 -10.68 46.17 12.13
CA GLY A 95 -10.21 44.88 12.68
C GLY A 95 -10.38 43.64 11.80
N GLY A 96 -11.15 43.71 10.71
CA GLY A 96 -11.56 42.52 9.94
C GLY A 96 -10.42 41.84 9.19
N ASP A 97 -9.55 42.62 8.54
CA ASP A 97 -8.38 42.07 7.83
C ASP A 97 -7.21 41.74 8.77
N PHE A 98 -7.14 42.37 9.94
CA PHE A 98 -6.10 42.07 10.93
C PHE A 98 -6.40 40.76 11.67
N PHE A 99 -7.64 40.52 12.10
CA PHE A 99 -8.00 39.26 12.74
C PHE A 99 -7.93 38.08 11.78
N ARG A 100 -8.34 38.25 10.52
CA ARG A 100 -8.25 37.19 9.51
C ARG A 100 -6.81 36.92 9.09
N ASN A 101 -5.93 37.93 9.01
CA ASN A 101 -4.51 37.71 8.77
C ASN A 101 -3.75 37.21 10.00
N VAL A 102 -4.12 37.56 11.24
CA VAL A 102 -3.48 37.01 12.46
C VAL A 102 -3.89 35.56 12.72
N PHE A 103 -5.13 35.16 12.36
CA PHE A 103 -5.53 33.75 12.41
C PHE A 103 -5.05 32.91 11.20
N ASN A 104 -4.68 33.53 10.06
CA ASN A 104 -4.17 32.82 8.87
C ASN A 104 -2.67 32.99 8.58
N GLN A 105 -1.93 33.87 9.28
CA GLN A 105 -0.46 33.97 9.13
C GLN A 105 0.25 33.13 10.19
N GLY A 106 0.72 31.97 9.75
CA GLY A 106 1.64 31.11 10.51
C GLY A 106 0.91 30.29 11.55
N GLY A 107 0.46 29.10 11.17
CA GLY A 107 -0.02 28.11 12.14
C GLY A 107 1.01 28.01 13.27
N ILE A 108 0.58 28.35 14.49
CA ILE A 108 1.39 28.28 15.70
C ILE A 108 1.85 26.83 15.84
N GLY A 109 3.11 26.54 15.49
CA GLY A 109 3.64 25.18 15.49
C GLY A 109 4.75 24.95 14.47
N GLY A 110 5.36 23.78 14.60
CA GLY A 110 6.49 23.36 13.78
C GLY A 110 6.10 23.06 12.33
N GLU A 111 7.09 23.10 11.46
CA GLU A 111 6.90 22.89 10.02
C GLU A 111 6.44 21.46 9.71
N ASN A 112 5.42 21.34 8.85
CA ASN A 112 4.97 20.06 8.32
C ASN A 112 5.97 19.56 7.26
N VAL A 113 6.42 18.32 7.40
CA VAL A 113 7.38 17.71 6.47
C VAL A 113 6.65 16.75 5.53
N LYS A 114 6.94 16.83 4.23
CA LYS A 114 6.45 15.89 3.22
C LYS A 114 7.61 15.04 2.71
N VAL A 115 7.47 13.72 2.74
CA VAL A 115 8.49 12.77 2.28
C VAL A 115 7.85 11.72 1.40
N SER A 116 8.51 11.29 0.34
CA SER A 116 8.07 10.14 -0.46
C SER A 116 8.80 8.87 -0.03
N LEU A 117 8.06 7.79 0.23
CA LEU A 117 8.62 6.48 0.49
C LEU A 117 8.37 5.56 -0.70
N GLU A 118 9.45 5.05 -1.29
CA GLU A 118 9.34 4.01 -2.32
C GLU A 118 9.20 2.63 -1.70
N VAL A 119 8.21 1.87 -2.20
CA VAL A 119 7.87 0.53 -1.73
C VAL A 119 7.76 -0.39 -2.94
N SER A 120 8.23 -1.63 -2.82
CA SER A 120 8.02 -2.63 -3.87
C SER A 120 6.55 -3.05 -3.93
N PHE A 121 6.12 -3.61 -5.06
CA PHE A 121 4.75 -4.09 -5.20
C PHE A 121 4.36 -5.12 -4.12
N MET A 122 5.23 -6.11 -3.88
CA MET A 122 5.00 -7.14 -2.87
C MET A 122 4.92 -6.56 -1.44
N GLU A 123 5.79 -5.61 -1.10
CA GLU A 123 5.74 -4.92 0.20
C GLU A 123 4.47 -4.08 0.37
N ALA A 124 3.95 -3.47 -0.69
CA ALA A 124 2.71 -2.69 -0.64
C ALA A 124 1.49 -3.60 -0.41
N VAL A 125 1.51 -4.82 -0.98
CA VAL A 125 0.45 -5.81 -0.80
C VAL A 125 0.48 -6.45 0.58
N GLN A 126 1.64 -6.94 1.02
CA GLN A 126 1.78 -7.68 2.29
C GLN A 126 1.86 -6.76 3.51
N GLY A 127 2.19 -5.49 3.30
CA GLY A 127 2.53 -4.56 4.38
C GLY A 127 3.99 -4.72 4.79
N CYS A 128 4.60 -3.63 5.23
CA CYS A 128 5.98 -3.65 5.70
C CYS A 128 6.24 -2.58 6.76
N THR A 129 7.23 -2.84 7.60
CA THR A 129 7.75 -1.89 8.57
C THR A 129 9.06 -1.32 8.02
N LYS A 130 9.12 0.00 7.80
CA LYS A 130 10.34 0.67 7.31
C LYS A 130 10.75 1.82 8.21
N ASN A 131 12.05 2.02 8.35
CA ASN A 131 12.62 3.17 9.04
C ASN A 131 12.88 4.28 8.02
N LEU A 132 12.17 5.41 8.16
CA LEU A 132 12.32 6.57 7.29
C LEU A 132 13.23 7.60 7.98
N ALA A 133 14.34 7.94 7.33
CA ALA A 133 15.23 9.02 7.74
C ALA A 133 15.00 10.25 6.85
N PHE A 134 14.75 11.40 7.47
CA PHE A 134 14.54 12.66 6.75
C PHE A 134 15.16 13.85 7.49
N GLN A 135 15.47 14.91 6.76
CA GLN A 135 16.01 16.15 7.32
C GLN A 135 14.88 17.04 7.80
N THR A 136 14.96 17.53 9.04
CA THR A 136 13.98 18.47 9.59
C THR A 136 14.60 19.37 10.67
N SER A 137 13.86 20.40 11.10
CA SER A 137 14.23 21.17 12.29
C SER A 137 14.02 20.31 13.53
N MET A 138 15.05 20.21 14.36
CA MET A 138 15.02 19.51 15.64
C MET A 138 15.36 20.47 16.77
N ILE A 139 14.82 20.20 17.96
CA ILE A 139 15.17 20.97 19.16
C ILE A 139 16.68 20.84 19.39
N CYS A 140 17.34 21.97 19.63
CA CYS A 140 18.77 21.98 19.89
C CYS A 140 19.06 21.26 21.22
N GLN A 141 19.66 20.08 21.13
CA GLN A 141 19.99 19.25 22.30
C GLN A 141 20.97 19.95 23.26
N ALA A 142 21.84 20.83 22.74
CA ALA A 142 22.83 21.54 23.56
C ALA A 142 22.21 22.58 24.51
N CYS A 143 21.05 23.16 24.17
CA CYS A 143 20.34 24.14 25.00
C CYS A 143 18.94 23.70 25.44
N GLY A 144 18.48 22.52 25.02
CA GLY A 144 17.13 22.04 25.26
C GLY A 144 16.03 22.94 24.66
N GLY A 145 16.33 23.70 23.61
CA GLY A 145 15.38 24.66 23.02
C GLY A 145 15.27 26.01 23.74
N SER A 146 16.11 26.29 24.75
CA SER A 146 16.12 27.61 25.42
C SER A 146 16.82 28.71 24.60
N GLY A 147 17.67 28.33 23.64
CA GLY A 147 18.46 29.25 22.81
C GLY A 147 19.71 29.79 23.51
N VAL A 148 19.90 29.45 24.79
CA VAL A 148 21.00 29.89 25.64
C VAL A 148 21.70 28.68 26.25
N PRO A 149 23.00 28.73 26.57
CA PRO A 149 23.69 27.61 27.19
C PRO A 149 23.06 27.25 28.56
N PRO A 150 23.02 25.95 28.93
CA PRO A 150 22.50 25.53 30.22
C PRO A 150 23.28 26.21 31.36
N GLY A 151 22.56 26.69 32.37
CA GLY A 151 23.14 27.38 33.54
C GLY A 151 23.28 28.91 33.39
N THR A 152 22.95 29.48 32.23
CA THR A 152 22.90 30.95 32.08
C THR A 152 21.62 31.52 32.73
N LYS A 153 21.79 32.52 33.60
CA LYS A 153 20.66 33.24 34.20
C LYS A 153 20.34 34.47 33.33
N PRO A 154 19.13 34.56 32.75
CA PRO A 154 18.76 35.72 31.95
C PRO A 154 18.63 36.96 32.86
N GLU A 155 19.23 38.07 32.44
CA GLU A 155 19.10 39.35 33.15
C GLU A 155 17.74 39.98 32.85
N THR A 156 17.15 40.66 33.83
CA THR A 156 15.86 41.35 33.60
C THR A 156 16.10 42.60 32.76
N CYS A 157 15.32 42.80 31.72
CA CYS A 157 15.47 43.97 30.85
C CYS A 157 15.23 45.25 31.66
N LYS A 158 16.25 46.11 31.77
CA LYS A 158 16.17 47.37 32.54
C LYS A 158 15.15 48.36 31.97
N THR A 159 14.86 48.28 30.67
CA THR A 159 13.95 49.22 29.97
C THR A 159 12.48 48.90 30.24
N CYS A 160 12.07 47.63 30.18
CA CYS A 160 10.69 47.22 30.48
C CYS A 160 10.52 46.64 31.89
N LYS A 161 11.59 46.54 32.68
CA LYS A 161 11.60 45.93 34.03
C LYS A 161 10.96 44.53 34.06
N GLY A 162 11.14 43.75 33.00
CA GLY A 162 10.57 42.41 32.88
C GLY A 162 9.17 42.32 32.25
N SER A 163 8.49 43.45 32.01
CA SER A 163 7.13 43.43 31.44
C SER A 163 7.06 43.06 29.95
N GLY A 164 8.18 43.13 29.23
CA GLY A 164 8.22 42.83 27.79
C GLY A 164 7.58 43.91 26.90
N THR A 165 6.71 44.75 27.45
CA THR A 165 6.06 45.86 26.75
C THR A 165 6.60 47.22 27.18
N TRP A 166 6.42 48.22 26.33
CA TRP A 166 6.83 49.60 26.54
C TRP A 166 5.72 50.53 26.05
N PHE A 167 5.37 51.53 26.86
CA PHE A 167 4.34 52.49 26.54
C PHE A 167 4.96 53.71 25.84
N SER A 168 4.52 53.97 24.61
CA SER A 168 4.85 55.20 23.89
C SER A 168 3.69 56.18 24.06
N GLN A 169 3.92 57.29 24.76
CA GLN A 169 2.93 58.34 24.96
C GLN A 169 3.20 59.49 23.99
N ARG A 170 2.28 59.69 23.03
CA ARG A 170 2.26 60.87 22.14
C ARG A 170 0.95 61.62 22.40
N GLY A 171 1.01 62.69 23.19
CA GLY A 171 -0.17 63.45 23.60
C GLY A 171 -1.08 62.67 24.55
N VAL A 172 -2.38 62.66 24.27
CA VAL A 172 -3.41 61.94 25.06
C VAL A 172 -3.51 60.44 24.75
N PHE A 173 -2.85 59.95 23.70
CA PHE A 173 -2.88 58.54 23.33
C PHE A 173 -1.66 57.80 23.89
N ARG A 174 -1.92 56.72 24.66
CA ARG A 174 -0.92 55.75 25.10
C ARG A 174 -1.03 54.52 24.21
N VAL A 175 0.02 54.24 23.45
CA VAL A 175 0.10 53.04 22.62
C VAL A 175 1.07 52.07 23.29
N GLU A 176 0.58 50.87 23.60
CA GLU A 176 1.41 49.77 24.07
C GLU A 176 2.14 49.15 22.87
N SER A 177 3.46 49.04 22.98
CA SER A 177 4.33 48.46 21.96
C SER A 177 5.30 47.47 22.58
N THR A 178 5.86 46.55 21.80
CA THR A 178 6.89 45.63 22.31
C THR A 178 8.16 46.40 22.67
N CYS A 179 8.81 46.03 23.79
CA CYS A 179 10.02 46.72 24.21
C CYS A 179 11.14 46.52 23.17
N PRO A 180 11.70 47.60 22.59
CA PRO A 180 12.66 47.50 21.49
C PRO A 180 13.99 46.86 21.90
N LYS A 181 14.31 46.81 23.20
CA LYS A 181 15.55 46.21 23.71
C LYS A 181 15.48 44.69 23.95
N CYS A 182 14.30 44.16 24.29
CA CYS A 182 14.14 42.72 24.57
C CYS A 182 13.19 42.02 23.59
N GLY A 183 12.63 42.76 22.62
CA GLY A 183 11.73 42.20 21.61
C GLY A 183 10.49 41.52 22.18
N GLY A 184 10.04 41.92 23.38
CA GLY A 184 8.88 41.30 24.05
C GLY A 184 9.21 40.26 25.12
N THR A 185 10.43 39.73 25.18
CA THR A 185 10.78 38.62 26.11
C THR A 185 10.92 39.05 27.58
N GLY A 186 11.01 40.35 27.86
CA GLY A 186 11.21 40.89 29.22
C GLY A 186 12.61 40.63 29.81
N LYS A 187 13.41 39.80 29.14
CA LYS A 187 14.71 39.31 29.58
C LYS A 187 15.77 39.62 28.54
N PHE A 188 17.01 39.78 28.98
CA PHE A 188 18.15 40.05 28.12
C PHE A 188 19.22 38.99 28.41
N THR A 189 19.73 38.38 27.34
CA THR A 189 20.81 37.41 27.44
C THR A 189 21.94 37.82 26.52
N THR A 190 23.14 37.93 27.06
CA THR A 190 24.37 38.26 26.32
C THR A 190 25.04 37.05 25.69
N ILE A 191 24.74 35.84 26.17
CA ILE A 191 25.39 34.59 25.74
C ILE A 191 24.38 33.67 25.04
N PHE A 192 24.53 33.54 23.73
CA PHE A 192 23.72 32.62 22.92
C PHE A 192 24.35 31.23 22.84
N CYS A 193 23.50 30.21 22.64
CA CYS A 193 23.98 28.86 22.41
C CYS A 193 24.82 28.80 21.12
N LYS A 194 26.03 28.21 21.17
CA LYS A 194 26.91 28.11 20.00
C LYS A 194 26.33 27.23 18.88
N SER A 195 25.55 26.21 19.23
CA SER A 195 25.02 25.22 18.29
C SER A 195 23.83 25.73 17.48
N CYS A 196 22.90 26.46 18.10
CA CYS A 196 21.73 27.04 17.42
C CYS A 196 21.80 28.55 17.22
N LYS A 197 22.85 29.23 17.73
CA LYS A 197 23.04 30.69 17.63
C LYS A 197 21.85 31.51 18.11
N GLY A 198 21.06 30.98 19.05
CA GLY A 198 19.85 31.62 19.58
C GLY A 198 18.54 31.21 18.91
N GLU A 199 18.58 30.43 17.81
CA GLU A 199 17.39 29.99 17.06
C GLU A 199 16.61 28.85 17.72
N ARG A 200 17.15 28.24 18.79
CA ARG A 200 16.55 27.14 19.58
C ARG A 200 16.37 25.80 18.85
N VAL A 201 16.32 25.81 17.52
CA VAL A 201 16.27 24.64 16.65
C VAL A 201 17.56 24.49 15.83
N VAL A 202 17.83 23.27 15.36
CA VAL A 202 18.94 22.95 14.46
C VAL A 202 18.44 21.99 13.38
N ARG A 203 18.95 22.09 12.15
CA ARG A 203 18.65 21.09 11.11
C ARG A 203 19.39 19.79 11.37
N GLY A 204 18.70 18.67 11.27
CA GLY A 204 19.35 17.36 11.27
C GLY A 204 18.42 16.22 10.88
N THR A 205 19.00 15.02 10.84
CA THR A 205 18.31 13.80 10.43
C THR A 205 17.48 13.24 11.57
N LYS A 206 16.19 13.02 11.32
CA LYS A 206 15.28 12.32 12.23
C LYS A 206 14.86 11.00 11.59
N THR A 207 14.97 9.92 12.36
CA THR A 207 14.53 8.58 11.93
C THR A 207 13.21 8.25 12.61
N VAL A 208 12.21 7.84 11.83
CA VAL A 208 10.89 7.43 12.32
C VAL A 208 10.56 6.06 11.75
N LYS A 209 10.12 5.15 12.63
CA LYS A 209 9.56 3.85 12.23
C LYS A 209 8.15 4.07 11.68
N LEU A 210 7.92 3.67 10.44
CA LEU A 210 6.64 3.72 9.76
C LEU A 210 6.17 2.29 9.50
N ASP A 211 4.96 1.97 9.97
CA ASP A 211 4.28 0.74 9.63
C ASP A 211 3.32 1.01 8.47
N VAL A 212 3.64 0.43 7.31
CA VAL A 212 2.82 0.49 6.10
C VAL A 212 1.84 -0.67 6.15
N MET A 213 0.55 -0.34 6.17
CA MET A 213 -0.52 -1.35 6.16
C MET A 213 -0.52 -2.14 4.84
N PRO A 214 -0.98 -3.40 4.85
CA PRO A 214 -1.20 -4.15 3.63
C PRO A 214 -2.26 -3.48 2.75
N GLY A 215 -2.11 -3.63 1.43
CA GLY A 215 -3.11 -3.20 0.44
C GLY A 215 -3.08 -1.70 0.09
N VAL A 216 -2.02 -0.98 0.46
CA VAL A 216 -1.86 0.45 0.18
C VAL A 216 -1.74 0.72 -1.33
N ASP A 217 -2.37 1.79 -1.80
CA ASP A 217 -2.34 2.23 -3.20
C ASP A 217 -1.18 3.20 -3.50
N ASP A 218 -0.87 3.37 -4.78
CA ASP A 218 0.11 4.37 -5.22
C ASP A 218 -0.42 5.80 -5.00
N GLY A 219 0.38 6.65 -4.38
CA GLY A 219 0.00 8.02 -4.02
C GLY A 219 -0.68 8.17 -2.66
N ASP A 220 -0.96 7.07 -1.96
CA ASP A 220 -1.52 7.11 -0.61
C ASP A 220 -0.60 7.88 0.34
N THR A 221 -1.20 8.72 1.19
CA THR A 221 -0.44 9.56 2.13
C THR A 221 -0.76 9.18 3.57
N ILE A 222 0.27 8.74 4.30
CA ILE A 222 0.20 8.44 5.72
C ILE A 222 0.64 9.67 6.52
N ARG A 223 -0.23 10.16 7.42
CA ARG A 223 0.07 11.25 8.33
C ARG A 223 0.54 10.72 9.68
N LEU A 224 1.76 11.10 10.07
CA LEU A 224 2.32 10.85 11.39
C LEU A 224 2.29 12.14 12.20
N MET A 225 1.41 12.16 13.20
CA MET A 225 1.16 13.31 14.06
C MET A 225 2.41 13.69 14.87
N ARG A 226 2.75 14.98 14.93
CA ARG A 226 3.85 15.55 15.72
C ARG A 226 5.22 14.93 15.42
N LYS A 227 5.39 14.32 14.25
CA LYS A 227 6.65 13.71 13.81
C LYS A 227 7.43 14.59 12.83
N GLY A 228 6.89 15.72 12.39
CA GLY A 228 7.56 16.72 11.55
C GLY A 228 8.58 17.56 12.31
N GLY A 229 8.69 18.83 11.90
CA GLY A 229 9.68 19.78 12.40
C GLY A 229 9.38 20.32 13.79
N ALA A 230 10.45 20.67 14.49
CA ALA A 230 10.39 21.38 15.76
C ALA A 230 10.12 22.87 15.54
N ASP A 231 9.34 23.43 16.46
CA ASP A 231 9.03 24.85 16.51
C ASP A 231 10.06 25.61 17.36
N PRO A 232 10.60 26.75 16.90
CA PRO A 232 11.52 27.58 17.70
C PRO A 232 10.89 28.12 18.98
N ASP A 233 9.58 28.39 18.97
CA ASP A 233 8.87 28.97 20.11
C ASP A 233 8.37 27.92 21.10
N GLY A 234 8.68 26.64 20.85
CA GLY A 234 8.30 25.54 21.72
C GLY A 234 6.81 25.19 21.64
N ASN A 235 6.13 25.65 20.59
CA ASN A 235 4.77 25.23 20.30
C ASN A 235 4.73 23.78 19.80
N GLN A 236 3.55 23.31 19.41
CA GLN A 236 3.35 21.94 18.94
C GLN A 236 4.25 21.62 17.74
N LEU A 237 4.86 20.43 17.71
CA LEU A 237 5.63 19.93 16.57
C LEU A 237 4.74 19.79 15.33
N GLY A 238 5.34 20.03 14.16
CA GLY A 238 4.68 19.78 12.87
C GLY A 238 4.41 18.29 12.65
N ASP A 239 3.62 18.00 11.62
CA ASP A 239 3.31 16.63 11.20
C ASP A 239 4.21 16.16 10.07
N LEU A 240 4.36 14.84 9.94
CA LEU A 240 5.05 14.21 8.82
C LEU A 240 4.02 13.55 7.91
N PHE A 241 4.01 13.94 6.64
CA PHE A 241 3.20 13.34 5.59
C PHE A 241 4.12 12.47 4.73
N VAL A 242 3.87 11.16 4.75
CA VAL A 242 4.61 10.20 3.94
C VAL A 242 3.74 9.76 2.78
N THR A 243 4.09 10.17 1.57
CA THR A 243 3.42 9.73 0.34
C THR A 243 4.10 8.46 -0.18
N ILE A 244 3.32 7.40 -0.35
CA ILE A 244 3.81 6.11 -0.79
C ILE A 244 3.86 6.10 -2.32
N LYS A 245 5.00 5.64 -2.83
CA LYS A 245 5.22 5.41 -4.27
C LYS A 245 5.47 3.92 -4.48
N VAL A 246 4.54 3.25 -5.13
CA VAL A 246 4.63 1.81 -5.40
C VAL A 246 5.40 1.61 -6.71
N ARG A 247 6.50 0.85 -6.64
CA ARG A 247 7.25 0.48 -7.84
C ARG A 247 6.43 -0.51 -8.67
N LYS A 248 6.42 -0.29 -9.99
CA LYS A 248 5.80 -1.21 -10.95
C LYS A 248 6.54 -2.55 -10.92
N ASP A 249 5.78 -3.63 -10.93
CA ASP A 249 6.29 -4.99 -11.01
C ASP A 249 6.21 -5.50 -12.46
N PRO A 250 7.20 -6.27 -12.95
CA PRO A 250 7.15 -6.82 -14.30
C PRO A 250 6.15 -7.97 -14.47
N VAL A 251 5.79 -8.67 -13.39
CA VAL A 251 4.89 -9.82 -13.42
C VAL A 251 3.46 -9.40 -13.08
N PHE A 252 3.30 -8.54 -12.07
CA PHE A 252 1.99 -8.17 -11.54
C PHE A 252 1.56 -6.77 -11.98
N ARG A 253 0.37 -6.69 -12.56
CA ARG A 253 -0.31 -5.42 -12.87
C ARG A 253 -1.53 -5.26 -11.95
N ARG A 254 -1.55 -4.23 -11.12
CA ARG A 254 -2.68 -3.95 -10.22
C ARG A 254 -3.71 -3.05 -10.88
N GLU A 255 -4.97 -3.44 -10.76
CA GLU A 255 -6.14 -2.65 -11.16
C GLU A 255 -7.15 -2.64 -9.99
N GLY A 256 -7.08 -1.58 -9.18
CA GLY A 256 -7.86 -1.50 -7.94
C GLY A 256 -7.48 -2.59 -6.94
N SER A 257 -8.45 -3.45 -6.60
CA SER A 257 -8.25 -4.61 -5.71
C SER A 257 -7.83 -5.87 -6.46
N ASP A 258 -7.94 -5.87 -7.78
CA ASP A 258 -7.64 -7.01 -8.63
C ASP A 258 -6.22 -6.95 -9.18
N ILE A 259 -5.68 -8.11 -9.53
CA ILE A 259 -4.34 -8.26 -10.10
C ILE A 259 -4.42 -8.98 -11.43
N HIS A 260 -3.63 -8.53 -12.39
CA HIS A 260 -3.48 -9.12 -13.71
C HIS A 260 -2.06 -9.66 -13.87
N VAL A 261 -1.98 -10.89 -14.36
CA VAL A 261 -0.73 -11.58 -14.68
C VAL A 261 -0.84 -12.16 -16.08
N ASP A 262 0.25 -12.06 -16.85
CA ASP A 262 0.33 -12.64 -18.18
C ASP A 262 1.02 -14.01 -18.10
N ALA A 263 0.27 -15.07 -18.42
CA ALA A 263 0.78 -16.43 -18.48
C ALA A 263 1.09 -16.80 -19.94
N VAL A 264 2.35 -17.15 -20.19
CA VAL A 264 2.80 -17.54 -21.53
C VAL A 264 2.50 -19.02 -21.76
N LEU A 265 1.80 -19.32 -22.84
CA LEU A 265 1.48 -20.67 -23.28
C LEU A 265 2.16 -21.00 -24.61
N ASN A 266 2.54 -22.26 -24.76
CA ASN A 266 2.96 -22.79 -26.06
C ASN A 266 1.73 -23.15 -26.91
N ILE A 267 1.88 -23.14 -28.24
CA ILE A 267 0.81 -23.53 -29.18
C ILE A 267 0.22 -24.90 -28.82
N THR A 268 1.09 -25.88 -28.50
CA THR A 268 0.65 -27.23 -28.14
C THR A 268 -0.20 -27.26 -26.87
N GLN A 269 0.12 -26.44 -25.87
CA GLN A 269 -0.66 -26.34 -24.63
C GLN A 269 -2.00 -25.62 -24.86
N ALA A 270 -2.03 -24.65 -25.78
CA ALA A 270 -3.28 -23.98 -26.15
C ALA A 270 -4.23 -24.93 -26.91
N LEU A 271 -3.68 -25.75 -27.83
CA LEU A 271 -4.45 -26.72 -28.62
C LEU A 271 -4.90 -27.92 -27.78
N LEU A 272 -3.96 -28.63 -27.14
CA LEU A 272 -4.20 -29.90 -26.46
C LEU A 272 -4.62 -29.73 -24.99
N GLY A 273 -4.59 -28.49 -24.47
CA GLY A 273 -4.69 -28.24 -23.04
C GLY A 273 -3.44 -28.66 -22.27
N GLY A 274 -3.52 -28.57 -20.94
CA GLY A 274 -2.41 -28.94 -20.07
C GLY A 274 -2.47 -28.24 -18.73
N THR A 275 -1.29 -28.03 -18.12
CA THR A 275 -1.15 -27.27 -16.88
C THR A 275 -0.06 -26.22 -17.03
N VAL A 276 -0.26 -25.07 -16.38
CA VAL A 276 0.71 -23.96 -16.33
C VAL A 276 0.86 -23.49 -14.89
N GLN A 277 2.09 -23.19 -14.48
CA GLN A 277 2.35 -22.58 -13.18
C GLN A 277 2.21 -21.06 -13.30
N VAL A 278 1.37 -20.47 -12.46
CA VAL A 278 1.12 -19.03 -12.44
C VAL A 278 1.56 -18.47 -11.10
N PRO A 279 2.37 -17.41 -11.08
CA PRO A 279 2.75 -16.74 -9.84
C PRO A 279 1.54 -16.00 -9.26
N THR A 280 1.31 -16.16 -7.96
CA THR A 280 0.31 -15.42 -7.18
C THR A 280 1.01 -14.67 -6.04
N LEU A 281 0.29 -13.79 -5.34
CA LEU A 281 0.84 -13.02 -4.21
C LEU A 281 1.32 -13.88 -3.03
N THR A 282 0.76 -15.08 -2.88
CA THR A 282 1.02 -16.00 -1.76
C THR A 282 1.93 -17.18 -2.12
N GLY A 283 2.26 -17.34 -3.41
CA GLY A 283 3.01 -18.49 -3.92
C GLY A 283 2.64 -18.83 -5.36
N GLU A 284 3.09 -19.97 -5.86
CA GLU A 284 2.73 -20.45 -7.20
C GLU A 284 1.48 -21.34 -7.14
N VAL A 285 0.61 -21.21 -8.13
CA VAL A 285 -0.58 -22.05 -8.28
C VAL A 285 -0.52 -22.74 -9.64
N VAL A 286 -0.85 -24.03 -9.67
CA VAL A 286 -0.95 -24.79 -10.92
C VAL A 286 -2.35 -24.61 -11.48
N LEU A 287 -2.44 -24.00 -12.65
CA LEU A 287 -3.68 -23.75 -13.36
C LEU A 287 -3.85 -24.78 -14.49
N LYS A 288 -5.04 -25.38 -14.58
CA LYS A 288 -5.40 -26.26 -15.70
C LYS A 288 -5.86 -25.43 -16.90
N VAL A 289 -5.21 -25.63 -18.03
CA VAL A 289 -5.54 -25.01 -19.32
C VAL A 289 -6.45 -25.96 -20.10
N ARG A 290 -7.57 -25.45 -20.61
CA ARG A 290 -8.49 -26.24 -21.42
C ARG A 290 -7.97 -26.37 -22.86
N GLU A 291 -8.32 -27.45 -23.51
CA GLU A 291 -8.11 -27.60 -24.95
C GLU A 291 -8.85 -26.49 -25.72
N GLY A 292 -8.25 -26.02 -26.82
CA GLY A 292 -8.79 -24.91 -27.62
C GLY A 292 -8.76 -23.54 -26.93
N THR A 293 -7.86 -23.32 -25.96
CA THR A 293 -7.73 -22.02 -25.29
C THR A 293 -7.28 -20.94 -26.28
N GLN A 294 -8.03 -19.85 -26.35
CA GLN A 294 -7.76 -18.77 -27.31
C GLN A 294 -6.72 -17.76 -26.76
N PRO A 295 -5.89 -17.16 -27.62
CA PRO A 295 -5.02 -16.04 -27.22
C PRO A 295 -5.84 -14.89 -26.63
N GLY A 296 -5.39 -14.33 -25.51
CA GLY A 296 -6.10 -13.25 -24.79
C GLY A 296 -7.28 -13.72 -23.94
N GLN A 297 -7.60 -15.01 -23.95
CA GLN A 297 -8.57 -15.59 -23.02
C GLN A 297 -8.10 -15.39 -21.58
N LYS A 298 -9.06 -15.09 -20.69
CA LYS A 298 -8.79 -14.77 -19.29
C LYS A 298 -9.39 -15.83 -18.38
N VAL A 299 -8.66 -16.18 -17.33
CA VAL A 299 -9.17 -17.03 -16.24
C VAL A 299 -9.09 -16.26 -14.94
N VAL A 300 -10.15 -16.37 -14.14
CA VAL A 300 -10.26 -15.66 -12.86
C VAL A 300 -9.99 -16.62 -11.71
N LEU A 301 -8.94 -16.33 -10.95
CA LEU A 301 -8.65 -16.96 -9.67
C LEU A 301 -9.30 -16.11 -8.57
N LYS A 302 -10.40 -16.62 -8.02
CA LYS A 302 -11.19 -15.92 -7.01
C LYS A 302 -10.41 -15.80 -5.69
N GLY A 303 -10.44 -14.62 -5.08
CA GLY A 303 -9.83 -14.37 -3.76
C GLY A 303 -8.30 -14.41 -3.73
N LYS A 304 -7.63 -14.40 -4.88
CA LYS A 304 -6.15 -14.36 -4.99
C LYS A 304 -5.60 -12.95 -5.32
N GLY A 305 -6.44 -11.92 -5.26
CA GLY A 305 -6.08 -10.52 -5.45
C GLY A 305 -5.64 -9.81 -4.16
N ILE A 306 -5.71 -8.48 -4.16
CA ILE A 306 -5.29 -7.65 -3.02
C ILE A 306 -6.47 -7.48 -2.06
N LYS A 307 -6.19 -7.47 -0.77
CA LYS A 307 -7.17 -7.10 0.25
C LYS A 307 -7.21 -5.57 0.39
N PRO A 308 -8.31 -4.89 0.04
CA PRO A 308 -8.42 -3.45 0.24
C PRO A 308 -8.64 -3.15 1.72
N ARG A 309 -8.20 -1.97 2.17
CA ARG A 309 -8.24 -1.55 3.59
C ARG A 309 -9.66 -1.56 4.20
N ASN A 310 -10.68 -1.30 3.40
CA ASN A 310 -12.07 -1.16 3.84
C ASN A 310 -12.92 -2.43 3.65
N SER A 311 -12.34 -3.53 3.14
CA SER A 311 -13.06 -4.80 2.96
C SER A 311 -12.41 -5.93 3.73
N HIS A 312 -13.21 -6.94 4.08
CA HIS A 312 -12.66 -8.20 4.58
C HIS A 312 -12.23 -9.14 3.46
N ASP A 313 -12.86 -9.00 2.29
CA ASP A 313 -12.70 -9.88 1.14
C ASP A 313 -11.48 -9.50 0.30
N TYR A 314 -10.86 -10.52 -0.28
CA TYR A 314 -9.77 -10.36 -1.25
C TYR A 314 -10.34 -10.08 -2.63
N GLY A 315 -9.64 -9.27 -3.41
CA GLY A 315 -9.89 -9.16 -4.85
C GLY A 315 -9.55 -10.46 -5.58
N ASN A 316 -9.64 -10.41 -6.91
CA ASN A 316 -9.38 -11.53 -7.78
C ASN A 316 -8.05 -11.38 -8.52
N GLN A 317 -7.49 -12.50 -8.97
CA GLN A 317 -6.36 -12.51 -9.89
C GLN A 317 -6.84 -12.97 -11.27
N TYR A 318 -6.64 -12.14 -12.27
CA TYR A 318 -6.88 -12.42 -13.67
C TYR A 318 -5.59 -12.92 -14.32
N VAL A 319 -5.66 -14.10 -14.90
CA VAL A 319 -4.60 -14.68 -15.69
C VAL A 319 -4.95 -14.48 -17.15
N HIS A 320 -4.15 -13.70 -17.88
CA HIS A 320 -4.29 -13.53 -19.33
C HIS A 320 -3.37 -14.53 -20.02
N PHE A 321 -3.93 -15.37 -20.89
CA PHE A 321 -3.13 -16.30 -21.66
C PHE A 321 -2.57 -15.64 -22.91
N ASN A 322 -1.24 -15.63 -23.03
CA ASN A 322 -0.55 -15.19 -24.22
C ASN A 322 0.11 -16.39 -24.91
N VAL A 323 -0.35 -16.74 -26.11
CA VAL A 323 0.18 -17.88 -26.86
C VAL A 323 1.40 -17.40 -27.66
N VAL A 324 2.57 -17.97 -27.38
CA VAL A 324 3.81 -17.64 -28.10
C VAL A 324 3.99 -18.61 -29.26
N ILE A 325 4.12 -18.05 -30.46
CA ILE A 325 4.42 -18.79 -31.69
C ILE A 325 5.95 -18.83 -31.86
N PRO A 326 6.56 -20.03 -31.94
CA PRO A 326 8.00 -20.14 -32.15
C PRO A 326 8.40 -19.62 -33.53
N THR A 327 9.44 -18.79 -33.59
CA THR A 327 9.94 -18.20 -34.84
C THR A 327 10.83 -19.15 -35.64
N ASN A 328 11.49 -20.08 -34.96
CA ASN A 328 12.39 -21.05 -35.57
C ASN A 328 11.86 -22.47 -35.35
N LEU A 329 11.67 -23.19 -36.45
CA LEU A 329 11.18 -24.56 -36.45
C LEU A 329 12.24 -25.47 -37.06
N THR A 330 12.46 -26.62 -36.43
CA THR A 330 13.25 -27.70 -37.03
C THR A 330 12.53 -28.29 -38.24
N GLN A 331 13.26 -28.95 -39.14
CA GLN A 331 12.65 -29.58 -40.33
C GLN A 331 11.55 -30.58 -39.95
N ARG A 332 11.75 -31.35 -38.87
CA ARG A 332 10.73 -32.28 -38.36
C ARG A 332 9.49 -31.56 -37.84
N GLN A 333 9.64 -30.48 -37.08
CA GLN A 333 8.50 -29.70 -36.58
C GLN A 333 7.72 -29.05 -37.72
N ARG A 334 8.40 -28.54 -38.75
CA ARG A 334 7.75 -27.98 -39.94
C ARG A 334 6.91 -29.04 -40.66
N MET A 335 7.47 -30.23 -40.91
CA MET A 335 6.72 -31.32 -41.55
C MET A 335 5.45 -31.68 -40.77
N LEU A 336 5.52 -31.76 -39.43
CA LEU A 336 4.36 -32.04 -38.59
C LEU A 336 3.28 -30.96 -38.65
N ILE A 337 3.68 -29.68 -38.70
CA ILE A 337 2.74 -28.56 -38.82
C ILE A 337 2.11 -28.52 -40.23
N GLU A 338 2.87 -28.85 -41.28
CA GLU A 338 2.35 -28.97 -42.65
C GLU A 338 1.36 -30.13 -42.79
N GLU A 339 1.60 -31.27 -42.11
CA GLU A 339 0.64 -32.37 -42.04
C GLU A 339 -0.62 -31.95 -41.29
N PHE A 340 -0.48 -31.28 -40.14
CA PHE A 340 -1.62 -30.76 -39.38
C PHE A 340 -2.48 -29.78 -40.20
N ALA A 341 -1.84 -28.87 -40.95
CA ALA A 341 -2.54 -27.90 -41.79
C ALA A 341 -3.34 -28.56 -42.94
N LYS A 342 -2.91 -29.72 -43.45
CA LYS A 342 -3.67 -30.47 -44.47
C LYS A 342 -4.93 -31.10 -43.89
N GLU A 343 -4.85 -31.62 -42.67
CA GLU A 343 -6.01 -32.19 -41.98
C GLU A 343 -7.05 -31.10 -41.67
N GLU A 344 -6.64 -29.92 -41.17
CA GLU A 344 -7.54 -28.78 -40.93
C GLU A 344 -8.32 -28.37 -42.19
N GLN A 345 -7.64 -28.23 -43.33
CA GLN A 345 -8.29 -27.87 -44.60
C GLN A 345 -9.32 -28.91 -45.05
N SER A 346 -9.06 -30.19 -44.78
CA SER A 346 -9.99 -31.27 -45.12
C SER A 346 -11.26 -31.27 -44.26
N GLU A 347 -11.19 -30.75 -43.03
CA GLU A 347 -12.33 -30.59 -42.14
C GLU A 347 -13.19 -29.39 -42.56
N ASP A 348 -12.56 -28.28 -42.96
CA ASP A 348 -13.26 -27.08 -43.44
C ASP A 348 -14.08 -27.37 -44.71
N GLU A 349 -13.54 -28.12 -45.67
CA GLU A 349 -14.25 -28.52 -46.89
C GLU A 349 -15.45 -29.42 -46.60
N LYS A 350 -15.36 -30.30 -45.60
CA LYS A 350 -16.48 -31.14 -45.13
C LYS A 350 -17.55 -30.32 -44.41
N GLY A 351 -17.15 -29.32 -43.63
CA GLY A 351 -18.07 -28.40 -42.95
C GLY A 351 -18.87 -27.52 -43.93
N ALA A 352 -18.22 -27.05 -44.99
CA ALA A 352 -18.86 -26.27 -46.06
C ALA A 352 -19.85 -27.10 -46.88
N ALA A 353 -19.57 -28.39 -47.11
CA ALA A 353 -20.46 -29.30 -47.83
C ALA A 353 -21.70 -29.74 -47.01
N ALA A 354 -21.66 -29.63 -45.68
CA ALA A 354 -22.75 -30.02 -44.79
C ALA A 354 -23.73 -28.87 -44.44
N SER A 355 -23.39 -27.64 -44.81
CA SER A 355 -24.16 -26.42 -44.48
C SER A 355 -24.87 -25.76 -45.68
N GLY A 356 -24.76 -26.35 -46.88
CA GLY A 356 -25.54 -26.01 -48.08
C GLY A 356 -26.49 -27.12 -48.46
#